data_AF-A0A2G2HB68-F1
#
_entry.id   AF-A0A2G2HB68-F1
#
_cell.length_a   1.000
_cell.length_b   1.000
_cell.length_c   1.000
_cell.angle_alpha   90.00
_cell.angle_beta   90.00
_cell.angle_gamma   90.00
#
_symmetry.space_group_name_H-M   'P 1'
#
loop_
_entity.id
_entity.type
_entity.pdbx_description
1 polymer ?
#
loop_
_entity_poly.entity_id
_entity_poly.type
_entity_poly.pdbx_seq_one_letter_code
_entity_poly.pdbx_strand_id
1 'polypeptide(L)'
;INASTINGDASELIDIYSTNASSYTNLGNEAVTIDNTASANDVDTIAGATSGIVTATISTDSASNLISNLSNANSSDALTLSLNGTNVSASDLNTLNTKTSIDIDASGINEITGSYSELNTLYSSGGITGLGNEELSVNGAPSSSDINNLIGQTSGTITLSGGNNDTLNLGAVDSNLDLGAGNDTVTMDFSNLTSADSIDFGSGGNDTLNLNGGGVINDLDFSNISNLDTLNLSSSNDTITLGSNTAAAIEGNNDSINGNAGDDTFNLDFSNIGNFSIDGGSDTTGDKVVLTGSVSNVTSDTEFAPAASFENIEELDITGLNSGSGFASDNTNEFIFTSSMLDNWIGSNSGSFKLTLTAAQAEDITFTDQGGQVHDTTDAGLSNISSTSYSLDADTTLVIDIQ
;
A
#
# COMPACT_ATOMS: atom_id res chain seq x y z
N ILE A 1 20.90 59.74 5.05
CA ILE A 1 21.38 59.63 3.67
C ILE A 1 20.18 60.05 2.80
N ASN A 2 20.38 60.49 1.54
CA ASN A 2 19.25 60.77 0.62
C ASN A 2 19.22 59.74 -0.53
N ALA A 3 19.95 58.64 -0.38
CA ALA A 3 19.93 57.54 -1.33
C ALA A 3 18.61 56.77 -1.18
N SER A 4 18.09 56.26 -2.29
CA SER A 4 16.98 55.32 -2.26
C SER A 4 17.44 53.89 -1.90
N THR A 5 18.73 53.60 -2.11
CA THR A 5 19.34 52.28 -1.93
C THR A 5 20.75 52.43 -1.40
N ILE A 6 21.14 51.56 -0.46
CA ILE A 6 22.52 51.43 0.04
C ILE A 6 23.02 50.03 -0.27
N ASN A 7 24.23 49.93 -0.84
CA ASN A 7 24.88 48.69 -1.23
C ASN A 7 26.22 48.56 -0.50
N GLY A 8 26.62 47.33 -0.19
CA GLY A 8 27.94 47.01 0.37
C GLY A 8 28.00 45.58 0.91
N ASP A 9 29.16 45.21 1.45
CA ASP A 9 29.30 43.93 2.15
C ASP A 9 28.58 43.97 3.50
N ALA A 10 28.16 42.81 4.02
CA ALA A 10 27.42 42.71 5.28
C ALA A 10 28.11 43.45 6.45
N SER A 11 29.45 43.33 6.56
CA SER A 11 30.21 43.98 7.62
C SER A 11 30.23 45.52 7.51
N GLU A 12 30.24 46.06 6.29
CA GLU A 12 30.21 47.50 6.02
C GLU A 12 28.81 48.05 6.32
N LEU A 13 27.77 47.31 5.92
CA LEU A 13 26.39 47.68 6.18
C LEU A 13 26.05 47.60 7.66
N ILE A 14 26.56 46.61 8.40
CA ILE A 14 26.45 46.57 9.86
C ILE A 14 27.16 47.76 10.51
N ASP A 15 28.29 48.21 9.96
CA ASP A 15 28.93 49.43 10.46
C ASP A 15 28.02 50.65 10.28
N ILE A 16 27.41 50.81 9.10
CA ILE A 16 26.53 51.93 8.78
C ILE A 16 25.24 51.89 9.60
N TYR A 17 24.58 50.74 9.70
CA TYR A 17 23.23 50.60 10.26
C TYR A 17 23.21 50.26 11.75
N SER A 18 24.32 49.75 12.32
CA SER A 18 24.38 49.32 13.72
C SER A 18 25.55 49.96 14.48
N THR A 19 26.80 49.67 14.12
CA THR A 19 27.98 50.06 14.92
C THR A 19 28.17 51.57 14.99
N ASN A 20 28.08 52.26 13.84
CA ASN A 20 28.32 53.68 13.67
C ASN A 20 27.07 54.45 13.21
N ALA A 21 25.87 53.89 13.40
CA ALA A 21 24.60 54.47 12.96
C ALA A 21 24.42 55.95 13.34
N SER A 22 24.86 56.33 14.55
CA SER A 22 24.79 57.72 15.05
C SER A 22 25.60 58.74 14.24
N SER A 23 26.55 58.28 13.41
CA SER A 23 27.35 59.12 12.52
C SER A 23 26.59 59.53 11.26
N TYR A 24 25.44 58.92 10.99
CA TYR A 24 24.63 59.14 9.81
C TYR A 24 23.25 59.69 10.21
N THR A 25 22.78 60.72 9.51
CA THR A 25 21.43 61.27 9.69
C THR A 25 20.50 60.71 8.62
N ASN A 26 19.21 60.57 8.91
CA ASN A 26 18.20 60.04 7.97
C ASN A 26 18.57 58.66 7.41
N LEU A 27 18.90 57.68 8.26
CA LEU A 27 18.97 56.27 7.89
C LEU A 27 17.66 55.56 8.25
N GLY A 28 17.47 54.37 7.68
CA GLY A 28 16.52 53.37 8.15
C GLY A 28 15.26 53.26 7.29
N ASN A 29 15.26 53.87 6.11
CA ASN A 29 14.19 53.72 5.13
C ASN A 29 14.69 53.42 3.71
N GLU A 30 16.01 53.34 3.53
CA GLU A 30 16.61 52.96 2.27
C GLU A 30 16.46 51.45 2.05
N ALA A 31 16.26 51.05 0.80
CA ALA A 31 16.48 49.65 0.43
C ALA A 31 17.96 49.30 0.65
N VAL A 32 18.25 48.08 1.09
CA VAL A 32 19.62 47.64 1.38
C VAL A 32 19.95 46.43 0.52
N THR A 33 21.09 46.45 -0.17
CA THR A 33 21.60 45.32 -0.94
C THR A 33 22.93 44.87 -0.34
N ILE A 34 22.97 43.62 0.10
CA ILE A 34 24.17 42.97 0.62
C ILE A 34 24.87 42.26 -0.54
N ASP A 35 26.06 42.73 -0.91
CA ASP A 35 26.72 42.32 -2.15
C ASP A 35 27.39 40.94 -2.04
N ASN A 36 27.80 40.54 -0.83
CA ASN A 36 28.42 39.24 -0.55
C ASN A 36 27.44 38.25 0.07
N THR A 37 27.79 36.95 0.04
CA THR A 37 27.08 35.96 0.86
C THR A 37 27.27 36.27 2.34
N ALA A 38 26.17 36.42 3.07
CA ALA A 38 26.17 36.84 4.46
C ALA A 38 25.58 35.77 5.38
N SER A 39 25.86 35.85 6.68
CA SER A 39 25.20 34.99 7.66
C SER A 39 23.75 35.46 7.88
N ALA A 40 22.85 34.55 8.25
CA ALA A 40 21.46 34.92 8.55
C ALA A 40 21.37 36.00 9.65
N ASN A 41 22.23 35.93 10.68
CA ASN A 41 22.28 36.91 11.76
C ASN A 41 22.72 38.31 11.30
N ASP A 42 23.67 38.39 10.38
CA ASP A 42 24.13 39.67 9.84
C ASP A 42 23.02 40.33 9.02
N VAL A 43 22.34 39.55 8.18
CA VAL A 43 21.19 40.03 7.40
C VAL A 43 20.05 40.46 8.31
N ASP A 44 19.78 39.71 9.37
CA ASP A 44 18.72 40.04 10.33
C ASP A 44 19.00 41.31 11.12
N THR A 45 20.26 41.54 11.48
CA THR A 45 20.70 42.79 12.11
C THR A 45 20.41 43.98 11.19
N ILE A 46 20.67 43.83 9.89
CA ILE A 46 20.40 44.87 8.88
C ILE A 46 18.89 45.05 8.69
N ALA A 47 18.13 43.96 8.55
CA ALA A 47 16.68 43.99 8.39
C ALA A 47 15.97 44.66 9.59
N GLY A 48 16.45 44.43 10.81
CA GLY A 48 15.94 45.13 12.00
C GLY A 48 16.26 46.63 12.05
N ALA A 49 17.25 47.10 11.27
CA ALA A 49 17.72 48.48 11.27
C ALA A 49 17.15 49.33 10.11
N THR A 50 16.43 48.73 9.16
CA THR A 50 15.79 49.44 8.05
C THR A 50 14.33 49.05 7.87
N SER A 51 13.54 49.97 7.33
CA SER A 51 12.17 49.74 6.86
C SER A 51 12.09 49.55 5.33
N GLY A 52 13.21 49.71 4.63
CA GLY A 52 13.33 49.38 3.21
C GLY A 52 13.53 47.88 2.98
N ILE A 53 13.36 47.45 1.73
CA ILE A 53 13.57 46.05 1.32
C ILE A 53 15.04 45.68 1.48
N VAL A 54 15.32 44.55 2.14
CA VAL A 54 16.66 43.96 2.19
C VAL A 54 16.81 42.92 1.07
N THR A 55 17.86 43.05 0.29
CA THR A 55 18.25 42.08 -0.75
C THR A 55 19.57 41.42 -0.36
N ALA A 56 19.59 40.09 -0.26
CA ALA A 56 20.79 39.37 0.18
C ALA A 56 20.82 37.92 -0.31
N THR A 57 22.02 37.36 -0.45
CA THR A 57 22.23 35.91 -0.54
C THR A 57 22.71 35.39 0.82
N ILE A 58 21.97 34.45 1.39
CA ILE A 58 22.25 33.91 2.73
C ILE A 58 23.15 32.68 2.61
N SER A 59 24.07 32.53 3.56
CA SER A 59 24.87 31.32 3.71
C SER A 59 23.97 30.12 3.97
N THR A 60 24.29 28.97 3.36
CA THR A 60 23.50 27.74 3.53
C THR A 60 23.42 27.33 4.99
N ASP A 61 22.21 27.02 5.46
CA ASP A 61 21.97 26.57 6.84
C ASP A 61 20.72 25.67 6.90
N SER A 62 20.42 25.12 8.07
CA SER A 62 19.18 24.38 8.31
C SER A 62 17.98 25.34 8.37
N ALA A 63 16.78 24.83 8.03
CA ALA A 63 15.57 25.65 8.07
C ALA A 63 15.32 26.25 9.46
N SER A 64 15.49 25.47 10.53
CA SER A 64 15.35 25.92 11.91
C SER A 64 16.32 27.07 12.26
N ASN A 65 17.59 26.97 11.86
CA ASN A 65 18.57 28.03 12.10
C ASN A 65 18.23 29.30 11.32
N LEU A 66 17.81 29.18 10.05
CA LEU A 66 17.39 30.32 9.25
C LEU A 66 16.18 31.02 9.89
N ILE A 67 15.17 30.27 10.35
CA ILE A 67 13.99 30.82 11.03
C ILE A 67 14.40 31.56 12.30
N SER A 68 15.23 30.96 13.14
CA SER A 68 15.69 31.56 14.39
C SER A 68 16.51 32.82 14.15
N ASN A 69 17.34 32.82 13.12
CA ASN A 69 18.30 33.90 12.86
C ASN A 69 17.73 35.02 11.98
N LEU A 70 16.62 34.81 11.26
CA LEU A 70 15.95 35.82 10.40
C LEU A 70 14.67 36.37 11.06
N SER A 71 14.77 36.76 12.33
CA SER A 71 13.63 37.22 13.15
C SER A 71 12.92 38.47 12.61
N ASN A 72 13.67 39.42 12.04
CA ASN A 72 13.24 40.72 11.51
C ASN A 72 12.92 40.68 10.01
N ALA A 73 13.36 39.65 9.27
CA ALA A 73 13.01 39.48 7.87
C ALA A 73 11.50 39.24 7.67
N ASN A 74 10.98 39.66 6.52
CA ASN A 74 9.58 39.53 6.14
C ASN A 74 9.41 39.33 4.64
N SER A 75 8.17 39.07 4.19
CA SER A 75 7.84 38.77 2.79
C SER A 75 8.18 39.86 1.77
N SER A 76 8.54 41.07 2.21
CA SER A 76 9.00 42.14 1.30
C SER A 76 10.48 42.00 0.96
N ASP A 77 11.26 41.29 1.79
CA ASP A 77 12.70 41.14 1.62
C ASP A 77 13.02 40.16 0.48
N ALA A 78 14.07 40.45 -0.28
CA ALA A 78 14.52 39.63 -1.40
C ALA A 78 15.74 38.79 -0.98
N LEU A 79 15.49 37.71 -0.26
CA LEU A 79 16.50 36.85 0.36
C LEU A 79 16.60 35.55 -0.43
N THR A 80 17.77 35.29 -1.03
CA THR A 80 18.06 33.98 -1.60
C THR A 80 18.46 33.03 -0.47
N LEU A 81 17.60 32.06 -0.18
CA LEU A 81 17.81 31.05 0.86
C LEU A 81 18.34 29.74 0.24
N SER A 82 19.24 29.06 0.94
CA SER A 82 19.70 27.72 0.57
C SER A 82 19.70 26.83 1.80
N LEU A 83 19.05 25.68 1.69
CA LEU A 83 18.89 24.72 2.79
C LEU A 83 19.93 23.60 2.70
N ASN A 84 20.45 23.14 3.83
CA ASN A 84 21.34 21.97 3.90
C ASN A 84 20.68 20.68 4.41
N GLY A 85 19.41 20.76 4.83
CA GLY A 85 18.66 19.61 5.35
C GLY A 85 17.98 18.84 4.22
N THR A 86 18.11 17.51 4.23
CA THR A 86 17.36 16.60 3.36
C THR A 86 15.97 16.29 3.90
N ASN A 87 15.72 16.56 5.18
CA ASN A 87 14.45 16.32 5.87
C ASN A 87 14.07 17.63 6.56
N VAL A 88 12.89 18.16 6.23
CA VAL A 88 12.44 19.47 6.71
C VAL A 88 10.97 19.39 7.10
N SER A 89 10.54 20.17 8.10
CA SER A 89 9.12 20.23 8.43
C SER A 89 8.36 21.16 7.46
N ALA A 90 7.12 20.82 7.13
CA ALA A 90 6.26 21.67 6.32
C ALA A 90 6.03 23.05 6.99
N SER A 91 5.95 23.09 8.32
CA SER A 91 5.79 24.34 9.07
C SER A 91 7.02 25.24 9.02
N ASP A 92 8.23 24.68 9.00
CA ASP A 92 9.46 25.46 8.82
C ASP A 92 9.52 26.08 7.42
N LEU A 93 9.20 25.31 6.37
CA LEU A 93 9.16 25.83 5.00
C LEU A 93 8.11 26.93 4.84
N ASN A 94 6.89 26.71 5.35
CA ASN A 94 5.85 27.73 5.39
C ASN A 94 6.33 29.00 6.12
N THR A 95 7.06 28.85 7.22
CA THR A 95 7.61 29.99 7.98
C THR A 95 8.65 30.74 7.17
N LEU A 96 9.60 30.04 6.54
CA LEU A 96 10.62 30.67 5.69
C LEU A 96 10.02 31.38 4.48
N ASN A 97 8.95 30.84 3.89
CA ASN A 97 8.24 31.49 2.78
C ASN A 97 7.67 32.86 3.17
N THR A 98 7.37 33.09 4.46
CA THR A 98 6.96 34.42 4.95
C THR A 98 8.12 35.39 5.18
N LYS A 99 9.38 34.92 5.08
CA LYS A 99 10.60 35.71 5.32
C LYS A 99 11.20 36.28 4.04
N THR A 100 10.66 35.93 2.88
CA THR A 100 11.19 36.44 1.62
C THR A 100 10.15 36.50 0.50
N SER A 101 10.44 37.32 -0.50
CA SER A 101 9.77 37.41 -1.80
C SER A 101 10.42 36.57 -2.89
N ILE A 102 11.58 35.96 -2.62
CA ILE A 102 12.27 35.07 -3.57
C ILE A 102 11.82 33.64 -3.30
N ASP A 103 11.43 32.93 -4.35
CA ASP A 103 11.04 31.54 -4.24
C ASP A 103 12.15 30.69 -3.61
N ILE A 104 11.79 29.83 -2.66
CA ILE A 104 12.71 28.87 -2.03
C ILE A 104 12.80 27.64 -2.92
N ASP A 105 14.03 27.20 -3.22
CA ASP A 105 14.29 25.96 -3.95
C ASP A 105 14.31 24.77 -2.96
N ALA A 106 13.31 23.90 -3.06
CA ALA A 106 13.15 22.69 -2.27
C ALA A 106 13.66 21.42 -2.99
N SER A 107 14.22 21.53 -4.21
CA SER A 107 14.60 20.35 -5.03
C SER A 107 15.67 19.43 -4.41
N GLY A 108 16.33 19.86 -3.33
CA GLY A 108 17.29 19.06 -2.55
C GLY A 108 16.71 18.41 -1.29
N ILE A 109 15.42 18.61 -1.01
CA ILE A 109 14.71 17.97 0.11
C ILE A 109 14.25 16.59 -0.36
N ASN A 110 14.45 15.58 0.48
CA ASN A 110 14.01 14.21 0.22
C ASN A 110 12.70 13.89 0.96
N GLU A 111 12.52 14.43 2.17
CA GLU A 111 11.35 14.17 3.00
C GLU A 111 10.81 15.47 3.62
N ILE A 112 9.49 15.61 3.61
CA ILE A 112 8.78 16.68 4.32
C ILE A 112 7.83 16.08 5.35
N THR A 113 8.04 16.44 6.62
CA THR A 113 7.17 16.00 7.73
C THR A 113 6.16 17.08 8.10
N GLY A 114 4.91 16.72 8.37
CA GLY A 114 3.91 17.65 8.89
C GLY A 114 2.52 17.07 9.03
N SER A 115 1.62 17.86 9.60
CA SER A 115 0.19 17.58 9.51
C SER A 115 -0.31 17.84 8.10
N TYR A 116 -1.44 17.23 7.72
CA TYR A 116 -2.08 17.54 6.43
C TYR A 116 -2.31 19.05 6.24
N SER A 117 -2.70 19.77 7.29
CA SER A 117 -2.96 21.22 7.17
C SER A 117 -1.69 22.01 6.81
N GLU A 118 -0.54 21.62 7.35
CA GLU A 118 0.74 22.28 7.07
C GLU A 118 1.23 21.94 5.66
N LEU A 119 1.12 20.66 5.26
CA LEU A 119 1.45 20.20 3.92
C LEU A 119 0.55 20.84 2.85
N ASN A 120 -0.76 20.86 3.06
CA ASN A 120 -1.70 21.50 2.13
C ASN A 120 -1.43 23.01 1.99
N THR A 121 -1.04 23.68 3.08
CA THR A 121 -0.60 25.09 3.03
C THR A 121 0.67 25.23 2.18
N LEU A 122 1.65 24.35 2.41
CA LEU A 122 2.92 24.34 1.68
C LEU A 122 2.70 24.24 0.17
N TYR A 123 1.96 23.21 -0.27
CA TYR A 123 1.65 22.99 -1.69
C TYR A 123 0.77 24.08 -2.32
N SER A 124 -0.04 24.80 -1.52
CA SER A 124 -0.95 25.83 -2.03
C SER A 124 -0.38 27.26 -1.99
N SER A 125 0.65 27.52 -1.19
CA SER A 125 1.10 28.89 -0.85
C SER A 125 1.81 29.63 -1.99
N GLY A 126 2.38 28.92 -2.96
CA GLY A 126 3.36 29.48 -3.91
C GLY A 126 4.65 29.91 -3.18
N GLY A 127 5.65 30.43 -3.90
CA GLY A 127 6.90 30.88 -3.25
C GLY A 127 7.87 29.76 -2.87
N ILE A 128 7.53 28.50 -3.14
CA ILE A 128 8.41 27.35 -2.97
C ILE A 128 8.36 26.55 -4.27
N THR A 129 9.54 26.20 -4.79
CA THR A 129 9.75 25.50 -6.05
C THR A 129 10.47 24.18 -5.80
N GLY A 130 10.42 23.25 -6.76
CA GLY A 130 11.11 21.96 -6.64
C GLY A 130 10.34 20.88 -5.88
N LEU A 131 9.13 21.18 -5.39
CA LEU A 131 8.21 20.23 -4.75
C LEU A 131 7.58 19.24 -5.74
N GLY A 132 7.10 18.12 -5.22
CA GLY A 132 6.18 17.19 -5.89
C GLY A 132 6.74 15.78 -6.09
N ASN A 133 7.93 15.49 -5.57
CA ASN A 133 8.54 14.15 -5.63
C ASN A 133 9.20 13.73 -4.32
N GLU A 134 9.12 14.55 -3.28
CA GLU A 134 9.59 14.24 -1.94
C GLU A 134 8.66 13.26 -1.25
N GLU A 135 9.23 12.43 -0.38
CA GLU A 135 8.47 11.65 0.58
C GLU A 135 7.75 12.57 1.56
N LEU A 136 6.51 12.23 1.92
CA LEU A 136 5.72 12.97 2.88
C LEU A 136 5.48 12.11 4.11
N SER A 137 5.96 12.56 5.28
CA SER A 137 5.61 11.94 6.55
C SER A 137 4.47 12.73 7.19
N VAL A 138 3.26 12.17 7.08
CA VAL A 138 2.02 12.79 7.54
C VAL A 138 1.76 12.39 8.98
N ASN A 139 1.66 13.35 9.89
CA ASN A 139 1.35 13.06 11.29
C ASN A 139 -0.14 13.25 11.61
N GLY A 140 -0.59 12.61 12.68
CA GLY A 140 -1.97 12.68 13.15
C GLY A 140 -2.85 11.61 12.51
N ALA A 141 -4.12 11.95 12.26
CA ALA A 141 -5.12 11.05 11.68
C ALA A 141 -5.78 11.74 10.47
N PRO A 142 -5.11 11.78 9.32
CA PRO A 142 -5.64 12.43 8.11
C PRO A 142 -6.89 11.70 7.61
N SER A 143 -7.85 12.43 7.06
CA SER A 143 -9.03 11.81 6.44
C SER A 143 -8.72 11.24 5.06
N SER A 144 -9.60 10.40 4.51
CA SER A 144 -9.44 9.92 3.13
C SER A 144 -9.42 11.06 2.11
N SER A 145 -10.14 12.17 2.36
CA SER A 145 -10.10 13.34 1.48
C SER A 145 -8.75 14.05 1.54
N ASP A 146 -8.12 14.05 2.72
CA ASP A 146 -6.82 14.68 2.92
C ASP A 146 -5.73 13.90 2.19
N ILE A 147 -5.75 12.57 2.33
CA ILE A 147 -4.80 11.68 1.64
C ILE A 147 -4.99 11.70 0.13
N ASN A 148 -6.23 11.62 -0.38
CA ASN A 148 -6.48 11.74 -1.82
C ASN A 148 -6.00 13.08 -2.39
N ASN A 149 -6.07 14.18 -1.61
CA ASN A 149 -5.50 15.45 -2.04
C ASN A 149 -3.97 15.37 -2.13
N LEU A 150 -3.29 14.87 -1.09
CA LEU A 150 -1.84 14.73 -1.10
C LEU A 150 -1.33 13.82 -2.22
N ILE A 151 -2.00 12.69 -2.47
CA ILE A 151 -1.70 11.79 -3.61
C ILE A 151 -1.72 12.57 -4.93
N GLY A 152 -2.64 13.52 -5.09
CA GLY A 152 -2.69 14.39 -6.27
C GLY A 152 -1.61 15.48 -6.35
N GLN A 153 -0.82 15.71 -5.28
CA GLN A 153 0.19 16.77 -5.19
C GLN A 153 1.64 16.26 -5.31
N THR A 154 1.89 14.98 -5.01
CA THR A 154 3.24 14.40 -5.02
C THR A 154 3.27 13.02 -5.67
N SER A 155 4.38 12.69 -6.32
CA SER A 155 4.71 11.31 -6.73
C SER A 155 5.56 10.57 -5.69
N GLY A 156 6.04 11.25 -4.65
CA GLY A 156 6.79 10.64 -3.56
C GLY A 156 5.87 9.81 -2.65
N THR A 157 6.46 8.90 -1.89
CA THR A 157 5.72 8.06 -0.95
C THR A 157 5.11 8.90 0.17
N ILE A 158 3.84 8.68 0.48
CA ILE A 158 3.15 9.29 1.59
C ILE A 158 3.12 8.27 2.72
N THR A 159 3.82 8.54 3.82
CA THR A 159 3.83 7.70 5.02
C THR A 159 2.90 8.28 6.08
N LEU A 160 1.97 7.48 6.60
CA LEU A 160 1.11 7.83 7.73
C LEU A 160 1.82 7.50 9.04
N SER A 161 2.38 8.54 9.65
CA SER A 161 3.13 8.41 10.90
C SER A 161 2.20 8.49 12.10
N GLY A 162 2.13 7.42 12.90
CA GLY A 162 1.35 7.47 14.13
C GLY A 162 1.06 6.15 14.81
N GLY A 163 1.12 5.04 14.08
CA GLY A 163 0.69 3.75 14.64
C GLY A 163 -0.83 3.67 14.83
N ASN A 164 -1.60 4.48 14.09
CA ASN A 164 -3.05 4.57 14.23
C ASN A 164 -3.71 3.48 13.37
N ASN A 165 -4.96 3.16 13.66
CA ASN A 165 -5.76 2.35 12.75
C ASN A 165 -6.41 3.27 11.72
N ASP A 166 -5.75 3.44 10.58
CA ASP A 166 -6.19 4.33 9.52
C ASP A 166 -7.24 3.64 8.64
N THR A 167 -8.30 4.37 8.30
CA THR A 167 -9.37 3.88 7.42
C THR A 167 -9.53 4.83 6.25
N LEU A 168 -9.09 4.39 5.06
CA LEU A 168 -8.99 5.21 3.87
C LEU A 168 -9.84 4.69 2.73
N ASN A 169 -10.55 5.59 2.06
CA ASN A 169 -11.19 5.35 0.78
C ASN A 169 -10.40 6.06 -0.32
N LEU A 170 -9.69 5.31 -1.16
CA LEU A 170 -8.80 5.84 -2.18
C LEU A 170 -9.50 6.00 -3.54
N GLY A 171 -9.16 7.07 -4.25
CA GLY A 171 -9.67 7.39 -5.58
C GLY A 171 -8.89 6.72 -6.71
N ALA A 172 -9.14 7.19 -7.94
CA ALA A 172 -8.55 6.66 -9.19
C ALA A 172 -7.16 7.26 -9.52
N VAL A 173 -6.39 7.66 -8.51
CA VAL A 173 -5.10 8.31 -8.69
C VAL A 173 -4.01 7.35 -8.23
N ASP A 174 -2.92 7.28 -8.99
CA ASP A 174 -1.73 6.50 -8.65
C ASP A 174 -1.31 6.77 -7.20
N SER A 175 -1.55 5.79 -6.35
CA SER A 175 -1.38 5.90 -4.90
C SER A 175 -0.01 5.36 -4.52
N ASN A 176 0.86 6.17 -3.94
CA ASN A 176 2.13 5.72 -3.35
C ASN A 176 2.07 5.95 -1.84
N LEU A 177 1.55 4.96 -1.11
CA LEU A 177 1.14 5.08 0.28
C LEU A 177 1.83 4.03 1.14
N ASP A 178 2.30 4.46 2.29
CA ASP A 178 2.76 3.62 3.40
C ASP A 178 1.89 3.98 4.62
N LEU A 179 1.13 3.00 5.10
CA LEU A 179 0.17 3.17 6.20
C LEU A 179 0.85 3.09 7.57
N GLY A 180 2.09 2.60 7.64
CA GLY A 180 2.91 2.61 8.83
C GLY A 180 2.68 1.43 9.77
N ALA A 181 1.93 1.61 10.84
CA ALA A 181 1.66 0.54 11.79
C ALA A 181 0.25 0.76 12.33
N GLY A 182 -0.39 -0.30 12.83
CA GLY A 182 -1.78 -0.22 13.22
C GLY A 182 -2.55 -1.37 12.59
N ASN A 183 -3.87 -1.38 12.72
CA ASN A 183 -4.70 -2.21 11.86
C ASN A 183 -5.38 -1.29 10.87
N ASP A 184 -4.84 -1.23 9.68
CA ASP A 184 -5.23 -0.30 8.64
C ASP A 184 -6.25 -0.92 7.70
N THR A 185 -7.07 -0.07 7.12
CA THR A 185 -8.11 -0.48 6.17
C THR A 185 -8.12 0.47 5.00
N VAL A 186 -7.73 -0.03 3.83
CA VAL A 186 -7.88 0.68 2.56
C VAL A 186 -9.10 0.12 1.83
N THR A 187 -9.87 1.01 1.25
CA THR A 187 -11.02 0.70 0.42
C THR A 187 -10.85 1.41 -0.91
N MET A 188 -10.98 0.70 -2.03
CA MET A 188 -10.87 1.29 -3.36
C MET A 188 -11.66 0.48 -4.39
N ASP A 189 -12.01 1.09 -5.52
CA ASP A 189 -12.54 0.34 -6.67
C ASP A 189 -11.41 -0.48 -7.30
N PHE A 190 -11.66 -1.74 -7.68
CA PHE A 190 -10.65 -2.56 -8.36
C PHE A 190 -10.11 -1.88 -9.63
N SER A 191 -10.94 -1.12 -10.34
CA SER A 191 -10.50 -0.36 -11.53
C SER A 191 -9.53 0.78 -11.23
N ASN A 192 -9.40 1.18 -9.96
CA ASN A 192 -8.42 2.17 -9.51
C ASN A 192 -7.10 1.53 -9.10
N LEU A 193 -7.03 0.19 -8.96
CA LEU A 193 -5.81 -0.52 -8.59
C LEU A 193 -5.08 -0.95 -9.86
N THR A 194 -3.97 -0.27 -10.13
CA THR A 194 -3.15 -0.46 -11.32
C THR A 194 -1.71 -0.78 -10.92
N SER A 195 -0.87 -1.15 -11.89
CA SER A 195 0.56 -1.37 -11.64
C SER A 195 1.33 -0.09 -11.27
N ALA A 196 0.70 1.09 -11.30
CA ALA A 196 1.29 2.35 -10.87
C ALA A 196 1.10 2.61 -9.36
N ASP A 197 0.14 1.92 -8.74
CA ASP A 197 -0.11 2.01 -7.32
C ASP A 197 0.95 1.23 -6.54
N SER A 198 1.28 1.74 -5.36
CA SER A 198 2.14 1.14 -4.35
C SER A 198 1.51 1.37 -2.99
N ILE A 199 1.04 0.30 -2.36
CA ILE A 199 0.37 0.36 -1.06
C ILE A 199 1.11 -0.57 -0.12
N ASP A 200 1.85 0.02 0.81
CA ASP A 200 2.44 -0.68 1.94
C ASP A 200 1.53 -0.53 3.16
N PHE A 201 1.02 -1.65 3.67
CA PHE A 201 0.24 -1.66 4.91
C PHE A 201 1.13 -1.57 6.16
N GLY A 202 2.45 -1.60 5.97
CA GLY A 202 3.41 -1.37 7.03
C GLY A 202 3.55 -2.56 7.98
N SER A 203 4.44 -2.44 8.96
CA SER A 203 4.84 -3.62 9.75
C SER A 203 3.96 -3.83 10.97
N GLY A 204 3.27 -4.97 10.99
CA GLY A 204 2.54 -5.45 12.15
C GLY A 204 1.20 -4.76 12.33
N GLY A 205 0.18 -5.55 12.56
CA GLY A 205 -1.19 -5.12 12.33
C GLY A 205 -2.02 -6.33 11.93
N ASN A 206 -3.30 -6.11 11.74
CA ASN A 206 -4.13 -6.97 10.91
C ASN A 206 -4.75 -6.05 9.86
N ASP A 207 -4.12 -6.00 8.70
CA ASP A 207 -4.37 -4.98 7.70
C ASP A 207 -5.32 -5.47 6.61
N THR A 208 -6.17 -4.57 6.09
CA THR A 208 -7.27 -4.94 5.20
C THR A 208 -7.34 -4.09 3.94
N LEU A 209 -7.44 -4.74 2.79
CA LEU A 209 -7.76 -4.13 1.51
C LEU A 209 -9.15 -4.57 1.07
N ASN A 210 -10.09 -3.63 1.00
CA ASN A 210 -11.44 -3.84 0.46
C ASN A 210 -11.52 -3.38 -0.99
N LEU A 211 -11.80 -4.30 -1.89
CA LEU A 211 -12.11 -4.00 -3.28
C LEU A 211 -13.62 -3.79 -3.43
N ASN A 212 -14.00 -2.63 -3.94
CA ASN A 212 -15.37 -2.31 -4.33
C ASN A 212 -15.49 -2.25 -5.85
N GLY A 213 -16.71 -2.03 -6.33
CA GLY A 213 -17.00 -1.78 -7.75
C GLY A 213 -17.74 -2.94 -8.38
N GLY A 214 -17.62 -3.07 -9.71
CA GLY A 214 -18.03 -4.29 -10.40
C GLY A 214 -17.04 -5.43 -10.12
N GLY A 215 -17.45 -6.67 -10.42
CA GLY A 215 -16.62 -7.84 -10.16
C GLY A 215 -15.18 -7.68 -10.66
N VAL A 216 -14.23 -8.08 -9.83
CA VAL A 216 -12.80 -8.23 -10.12
C VAL A 216 -12.67 -9.24 -11.24
N ILE A 217 -12.30 -8.80 -12.44
CA ILE A 217 -12.10 -9.69 -13.58
C ILE A 217 -10.70 -9.38 -14.10
N ASN A 218 -9.65 -9.93 -13.48
CA ASN A 218 -8.26 -10.04 -13.96
C ASN A 218 -7.29 -10.44 -12.82
N ASP A 219 -6.01 -10.57 -13.17
CA ASP A 219 -4.88 -10.69 -12.24
C ASP A 219 -4.72 -9.41 -11.40
N LEU A 220 -4.65 -9.55 -10.08
CA LEU A 220 -4.24 -8.47 -9.18
C LEU A 220 -2.71 -8.44 -9.17
N ASP A 221 -2.11 -7.36 -9.67
CA ASP A 221 -0.66 -7.20 -9.57
C ASP A 221 -0.26 -6.84 -8.14
N PHE A 222 -0.03 -7.88 -7.33
CA PHE A 222 0.46 -7.76 -5.97
C PHE A 222 1.93 -7.34 -5.89
N SER A 223 2.62 -7.01 -7.00
CA SER A 223 4.04 -6.63 -6.93
C SER A 223 4.31 -5.38 -6.10
N ASN A 224 3.31 -4.51 -5.95
CA ASN A 224 3.42 -3.24 -5.24
C ASN A 224 2.46 -3.16 -4.04
N ILE A 225 1.93 -4.29 -3.60
CA ILE A 225 1.17 -4.39 -2.34
C ILE A 225 2.03 -5.20 -1.38
N SER A 226 2.19 -4.71 -0.16
CA SER A 226 2.99 -5.37 0.87
C SER A 226 2.35 -5.30 2.24
N ASN A 227 2.66 -6.30 3.07
CA ASN A 227 2.23 -6.42 4.47
C ASN A 227 0.71 -6.41 4.66
N LEU A 228 -0.05 -6.89 3.66
CA LEU A 228 -1.49 -7.06 3.78
C LEU A 228 -1.78 -8.34 4.58
N ASP A 229 -2.81 -8.37 5.42
CA ASP A 229 -3.32 -9.63 5.99
C ASP A 229 -4.60 -10.09 5.28
N THR A 230 -5.51 -9.18 4.98
CA THR A 230 -6.86 -9.52 4.51
C THR A 230 -7.20 -8.80 3.21
N LEU A 231 -7.40 -9.57 2.14
CA LEU A 231 -8.01 -9.06 0.91
C LEU A 231 -9.50 -9.41 0.88
N ASN A 232 -10.35 -8.39 0.87
CA ASN A 232 -11.79 -8.56 0.63
C ASN A 232 -12.09 -8.19 -0.82
N LEU A 233 -12.65 -9.13 -1.58
CA LEU A 233 -13.15 -8.89 -2.93
C LEU A 233 -14.50 -8.15 -2.87
N SER A 234 -15.15 -8.00 -4.02
CA SER A 234 -16.36 -7.19 -4.13
C SER A 234 -17.58 -7.92 -3.57
N SER A 235 -18.79 -7.44 -3.86
CA SER A 235 -20.04 -8.20 -3.56
C SER A 235 -20.73 -8.66 -4.85
N SER A 236 -19.96 -8.69 -5.93
CA SER A 236 -20.33 -9.20 -7.25
C SER A 236 -19.49 -10.45 -7.50
N ASN A 237 -19.90 -11.28 -8.45
CA ASN A 237 -19.09 -12.40 -8.91
C ASN A 237 -17.70 -11.93 -9.36
N ASP A 238 -16.69 -12.40 -8.65
CA ASP A 238 -15.29 -12.09 -8.84
C ASP A 238 -14.58 -13.27 -9.53
N THR A 239 -13.54 -12.96 -10.30
CA THR A 239 -12.63 -13.93 -10.89
C THR A 239 -11.22 -13.38 -10.76
N ILE A 240 -10.54 -13.84 -9.73
CA ILE A 240 -9.21 -13.40 -9.34
C ILE A 240 -8.17 -14.47 -9.73
N THR A 241 -7.00 -14.02 -10.17
CA THR A 241 -5.81 -14.87 -10.28
C THR A 241 -4.83 -14.50 -9.17
N LEU A 242 -4.37 -15.52 -8.44
CA LEU A 242 -3.47 -15.41 -7.30
C LEU A 242 -2.08 -15.89 -7.73
N GLY A 243 -1.32 -14.97 -8.31
CA GLY A 243 0.00 -15.21 -8.85
C GLY A 243 1.08 -15.50 -7.80
N SER A 244 2.33 -15.59 -8.24
CA SER A 244 3.47 -15.91 -7.37
C SER A 244 3.77 -14.86 -6.29
N ASN A 245 3.29 -13.63 -6.47
CA ASN A 245 3.52 -12.53 -5.54
C ASN A 245 2.43 -12.45 -4.45
N THR A 246 1.30 -13.13 -4.59
CA THR A 246 0.17 -13.05 -3.65
C THR A 246 0.60 -13.42 -2.23
N ALA A 247 1.31 -14.53 -2.07
CA ALA A 247 1.74 -15.00 -0.74
C ALA A 247 2.81 -14.11 -0.09
N ALA A 248 3.49 -13.25 -0.85
CA ALA A 248 4.44 -12.28 -0.29
C ALA A 248 3.76 -10.94 0.03
N ALA A 249 2.69 -10.61 -0.68
CA ALA A 249 1.89 -9.43 -0.40
C ALA A 249 0.95 -9.66 0.79
N ILE A 250 0.37 -10.86 0.88
CA ILE A 250 -0.49 -11.30 1.98
C ILE A 250 0.37 -12.09 2.97
N GLU A 251 0.99 -11.39 3.93
CA GLU A 251 1.92 -11.95 4.91
C GLU A 251 1.65 -11.36 6.30
N GLY A 252 1.29 -12.21 7.26
CA GLY A 252 0.92 -11.74 8.60
C GLY A 252 0.45 -12.84 9.55
N ASN A 253 -0.48 -12.49 10.45
CA ASN A 253 -1.01 -13.43 11.44
C ASN A 253 -2.40 -13.97 11.07
N ASN A 254 -3.06 -13.39 10.06
CA ASN A 254 -4.44 -13.73 9.66
C ASN A 254 -4.65 -13.58 8.15
N ASP A 255 -3.82 -14.31 7.40
CA ASP A 255 -3.72 -14.21 5.95
C ASP A 255 -4.96 -14.81 5.28
N SER A 256 -5.79 -13.94 4.68
CA SER A 256 -7.08 -14.35 4.11
C SER A 256 -7.44 -13.58 2.84
N ILE A 257 -8.13 -14.29 1.94
CA ILE A 257 -8.76 -13.72 0.76
C ILE A 257 -10.24 -14.10 0.81
N ASN A 258 -11.11 -13.10 0.87
CA ASN A 258 -12.54 -13.27 1.08
C ASN A 258 -13.31 -12.81 -0.15
N GLY A 259 -14.11 -13.71 -0.75
CA GLY A 259 -15.01 -13.43 -1.86
C GLY A 259 -16.21 -12.55 -1.49
N ASN A 260 -16.63 -12.62 -0.22
CA ASN A 260 -17.82 -11.98 0.33
C ASN A 260 -19.15 -12.49 -0.25
N ALA A 261 -19.60 -11.95 -1.37
CA ALA A 261 -20.89 -12.30 -1.96
C ALA A 261 -20.77 -12.25 -3.48
N GLY A 262 -21.56 -13.06 -4.17
CA GLY A 262 -21.34 -13.42 -5.55
C GLY A 262 -20.81 -14.84 -5.65
N ASP A 263 -20.92 -15.44 -6.84
CA ASP A 263 -20.25 -16.71 -7.13
C ASP A 263 -18.82 -16.38 -7.57
N ASP A 264 -17.84 -16.59 -6.69
CA ASP A 264 -16.46 -16.15 -6.91
C ASP A 264 -15.55 -17.27 -7.43
N THR A 265 -14.55 -16.89 -8.22
CA THR A 265 -13.56 -17.83 -8.77
C THR A 265 -12.14 -17.43 -8.39
N PHE A 266 -11.47 -18.28 -7.62
CA PHE A 266 -10.09 -18.12 -7.18
C PHE A 266 -9.15 -19.01 -7.99
N ASN A 267 -8.37 -18.44 -8.90
CA ASN A 267 -7.36 -19.18 -9.65
C ASN A 267 -6.01 -19.14 -8.91
N LEU A 268 -5.50 -20.30 -8.51
CA LEU A 268 -4.37 -20.43 -7.59
C LEU A 268 -3.35 -21.46 -8.13
N ASP A 269 -2.05 -21.19 -7.98
CA ASP A 269 -1.02 -22.24 -8.12
C ASP A 269 -1.03 -23.12 -6.86
N PHE A 270 -0.99 -24.45 -7.03
CA PHE A 270 -0.95 -25.41 -5.93
C PHE A 270 0.11 -25.11 -4.86
N SER A 271 1.24 -24.47 -5.22
CA SER A 271 2.27 -24.06 -4.27
C SER A 271 1.79 -23.05 -3.21
N ASN A 272 0.67 -22.38 -3.45
CA ASN A 272 0.10 -21.39 -2.53
C ASN A 272 -0.92 -21.98 -1.54
N ILE A 273 -1.27 -23.27 -1.66
CA ILE A 273 -2.15 -23.94 -0.71
C ILE A 273 -1.56 -23.87 0.70
N GLY A 274 -2.34 -23.36 1.65
CA GLY A 274 -1.95 -23.22 3.05
C GLY A 274 -1.07 -22.01 3.37
N ASN A 275 -0.72 -21.17 2.37
CA ASN A 275 -0.07 -19.88 2.63
C ASN A 275 -1.05 -18.84 3.18
N PHE A 276 -2.31 -18.91 2.76
CA PHE A 276 -3.41 -18.08 3.22
C PHE A 276 -4.72 -18.88 3.14
N SER A 277 -5.73 -18.41 3.86
CA SER A 277 -7.11 -18.93 3.75
C SER A 277 -7.82 -18.31 2.55
N ILE A 278 -8.67 -19.09 1.88
CA ILE A 278 -9.64 -18.58 0.91
C ILE A 278 -11.04 -18.81 1.48
N ASP A 279 -11.81 -17.74 1.60
CA ASP A 279 -13.21 -17.78 2.02
C ASP A 279 -14.08 -17.34 0.83
N GLY A 280 -14.98 -18.20 0.34
CA GLY A 280 -15.96 -17.82 -0.69
C GLY A 280 -17.01 -16.82 -0.18
N GLY A 281 -17.19 -16.75 1.14
CA GLY A 281 -18.07 -15.80 1.80
C GLY A 281 -19.44 -16.38 2.13
N SER A 282 -20.50 -15.59 1.96
CA SER A 282 -21.81 -15.89 2.53
C SER A 282 -22.77 -16.64 1.62
N ASP A 283 -22.40 -16.77 0.34
CA ASP A 283 -23.17 -17.57 -0.60
C ASP A 283 -22.99 -19.07 -0.30
N THR A 284 -23.91 -19.88 -0.81
CA THR A 284 -23.98 -21.32 -0.48
C THR A 284 -23.81 -22.21 -1.69
N THR A 285 -23.51 -21.58 -2.83
CA THR A 285 -23.29 -22.21 -4.12
C THR A 285 -22.48 -21.28 -5.00
N GLY A 286 -21.51 -21.83 -5.72
CA GLY A 286 -20.91 -21.17 -6.88
C GLY A 286 -19.48 -20.75 -6.66
N ASP A 287 -19.04 -20.68 -5.40
CA ASP A 287 -17.67 -20.33 -5.06
C ASP A 287 -16.72 -21.46 -5.45
N LYS A 288 -15.72 -21.08 -6.25
CA LYS A 288 -14.89 -21.99 -7.02
C LYS A 288 -13.41 -21.71 -6.82
N VAL A 289 -12.65 -22.73 -6.44
CA VAL A 289 -11.19 -22.71 -6.51
C VAL A 289 -10.72 -23.46 -7.75
N VAL A 290 -9.84 -22.85 -8.55
CA VAL A 290 -9.18 -23.47 -9.70
C VAL A 290 -7.70 -23.62 -9.40
N LEU A 291 -7.20 -24.85 -9.42
CA LEU A 291 -5.81 -25.15 -9.13
C LEU A 291 -5.00 -25.43 -10.39
N THR A 292 -3.83 -24.81 -10.45
CA THR A 292 -2.82 -25.00 -11.49
C THR A 292 -1.46 -25.33 -10.87
N GLY A 293 -0.43 -25.51 -11.70
CA GLY A 293 0.92 -25.77 -11.22
C GLY A 293 1.22 -27.26 -11.09
N SER A 294 2.08 -27.62 -10.13
CA SER A 294 2.55 -29.00 -9.93
C SER A 294 2.37 -29.43 -8.47
N VAL A 295 1.88 -30.65 -8.28
CA VAL A 295 1.84 -31.30 -6.97
C VAL A 295 3.21 -31.92 -6.64
N SER A 296 3.63 -31.81 -5.37
CA SER A 296 4.79 -32.55 -4.87
C SER A 296 4.44 -34.05 -4.71
N ASN A 297 5.44 -34.93 -4.76
CA ASN A 297 5.22 -36.38 -4.68
C ASN A 297 4.46 -36.74 -3.39
N VAL A 298 3.27 -37.29 -3.55
CA VAL A 298 2.56 -37.98 -2.48
C VAL A 298 3.30 -39.31 -2.27
N THR A 299 3.90 -39.49 -1.10
CA THR A 299 4.66 -40.72 -0.77
C THR A 299 3.87 -41.70 0.11
N SER A 300 2.63 -41.34 0.43
CA SER A 300 1.64 -42.05 1.22
C SER A 300 0.32 -41.31 1.12
N ASP A 301 -0.81 -42.00 1.25
CA ASP A 301 -2.14 -41.38 1.25
C ASP A 301 -2.20 -40.18 2.19
N THR A 302 -2.66 -39.05 1.66
CA THR A 302 -2.69 -37.77 2.38
C THR A 302 -3.90 -36.96 2.00
N GLU A 303 -4.43 -36.15 2.91
CA GLU A 303 -5.53 -35.23 2.59
C GLU A 303 -5.09 -34.26 1.48
N PHE A 304 -5.99 -33.97 0.53
CA PHE A 304 -5.67 -33.18 -0.66
C PHE A 304 -5.06 -31.81 -0.33
N ALA A 305 -5.62 -31.13 0.67
CA ALA A 305 -5.10 -29.89 1.22
C ALA A 305 -5.46 -29.80 2.72
N PRO A 306 -4.75 -28.97 3.51
CA PRO A 306 -5.15 -28.69 4.88
C PRO A 306 -6.59 -28.20 4.95
N ALA A 307 -7.36 -28.69 5.93
CA ALA A 307 -8.78 -28.33 6.09
C ALA A 307 -9.02 -26.81 6.25
N ALA A 308 -8.05 -26.06 6.79
CA ALA A 308 -8.13 -24.62 6.98
C ALA A 308 -7.74 -23.78 5.74
N SER A 309 -7.48 -24.43 4.60
CA SER A 309 -7.11 -23.71 3.37
C SER A 309 -8.30 -23.02 2.71
N PHE A 310 -9.50 -23.58 2.90
CA PHE A 310 -10.73 -23.14 2.27
C PHE A 310 -11.88 -23.08 3.30
N GLU A 311 -12.71 -22.06 3.16
CA GLU A 311 -13.98 -21.87 3.88
C GLU A 311 -15.04 -21.40 2.88
N ASN A 312 -16.28 -21.86 3.00
CA ASN A 312 -17.40 -21.52 2.11
C ASN A 312 -17.08 -21.67 0.60
N ILE A 313 -16.46 -22.79 0.20
CA ILE A 313 -16.16 -23.16 -1.19
C ILE A 313 -16.97 -24.39 -1.59
N GLU A 314 -17.71 -24.30 -2.70
CA GLU A 314 -18.51 -25.42 -3.22
C GLU A 314 -17.92 -26.13 -4.43
N GLU A 315 -17.00 -25.52 -5.17
CA GLU A 315 -16.36 -26.14 -6.32
C GLU A 315 -14.83 -26.08 -6.23
N LEU A 316 -14.19 -27.23 -6.48
CA LEU A 316 -12.76 -27.33 -6.72
C LEU A 316 -12.51 -27.89 -8.11
N ASP A 317 -11.73 -27.19 -8.90
CA ASP A 317 -11.29 -27.60 -10.23
C ASP A 317 -9.79 -27.84 -10.23
N ILE A 318 -9.42 -29.12 -10.34
CA ILE A 318 -8.02 -29.55 -10.35
C ILE A 318 -7.54 -29.88 -11.76
N THR A 319 -8.35 -29.67 -12.80
CA THR A 319 -8.00 -30.06 -14.19
C THR A 319 -6.73 -29.37 -14.70
N GLY A 320 -6.38 -28.20 -14.13
CA GLY A 320 -5.18 -27.44 -14.43
C GLY A 320 -3.90 -27.95 -13.74
N LEU A 321 -4.00 -28.90 -12.79
CA LEU A 321 -2.83 -29.50 -12.17
C LEU A 321 -2.11 -30.41 -13.14
N ASN A 322 -0.83 -30.14 -13.36
CA ASN A 322 0.00 -30.98 -14.21
C ASN A 322 0.21 -32.34 -13.54
N SER A 323 0.25 -33.40 -14.35
CA SER A 323 0.67 -34.75 -13.97
C SER A 323 2.18 -34.81 -13.67
N GLY A 324 2.61 -34.02 -12.68
CA GLY A 324 3.88 -34.18 -11.99
C GLY A 324 3.85 -35.42 -11.11
N SER A 325 4.95 -35.72 -10.44
CA SER A 325 5.16 -36.97 -9.69
C SER A 325 4.31 -37.13 -8.40
N GLY A 326 3.31 -36.28 -8.16
CA GLY A 326 2.24 -36.49 -7.17
C GLY A 326 0.93 -37.05 -7.74
N PHE A 327 0.79 -37.09 -9.07
CA PHE A 327 -0.19 -37.90 -9.82
C PHE A 327 0.58 -39.02 -10.56
N ALA A 328 1.45 -39.70 -9.80
CA ALA A 328 2.15 -40.86 -10.33
C ALA A 328 1.13 -42.00 -10.30
N SER A 329 0.81 -42.58 -11.46
CA SER A 329 -0.08 -43.73 -11.61
C SER A 329 0.44 -44.96 -10.86
N ASP A 330 0.41 -44.88 -9.54
CA ASP A 330 0.74 -45.89 -8.58
C ASP A 330 -0.54 -46.13 -7.78
N ASN A 331 -0.85 -47.39 -7.55
CA ASN A 331 -2.06 -47.83 -6.89
C ASN A 331 -1.89 -47.84 -5.36
N THR A 332 -1.08 -46.91 -4.84
CA THR A 332 -0.60 -46.95 -3.46
C THR A 332 -0.56 -45.62 -2.72
N ASN A 333 -0.66 -44.48 -3.41
CA ASN A 333 -0.54 -43.17 -2.82
C ASN A 333 -1.55 -42.20 -3.44
N GLU A 334 -2.70 -42.04 -2.80
CA GLU A 334 -3.77 -41.20 -3.31
C GLU A 334 -4.02 -39.95 -2.45
N PHE A 335 -4.58 -38.92 -3.08
CA PHE A 335 -5.15 -37.80 -2.33
C PHE A 335 -6.52 -38.18 -1.75
N ILE A 336 -6.64 -38.08 -0.43
CA ILE A 336 -7.85 -38.45 0.30
C ILE A 336 -8.82 -37.26 0.35
N PHE A 337 -10.07 -37.51 -0.03
CA PHE A 337 -11.20 -36.63 0.24
C PHE A 337 -12.10 -37.23 1.32
N THR A 338 -12.17 -36.57 2.48
CA THR A 338 -13.01 -37.01 3.62
C THR A 338 -14.25 -36.13 3.75
N SER A 339 -15.35 -36.64 4.32
CA SER A 339 -16.54 -35.81 4.54
C SER A 339 -16.25 -34.64 5.47
N SER A 340 -15.46 -34.84 6.53
CA SER A 340 -15.05 -33.76 7.44
C SER A 340 -14.25 -32.65 6.75
N MET A 341 -13.42 -32.98 5.75
CA MET A 341 -12.70 -31.98 4.97
C MET A 341 -13.66 -31.17 4.11
N LEU A 342 -14.59 -31.85 3.42
CA LEU A 342 -15.59 -31.18 2.58
C LEU A 342 -16.57 -30.34 3.41
N ASP A 343 -16.97 -30.79 4.59
CA ASP A 343 -17.83 -30.03 5.50
C ASP A 343 -17.17 -28.71 5.93
N ASN A 344 -15.86 -28.76 6.22
CA ASN A 344 -15.10 -27.55 6.55
C ASN A 344 -15.01 -26.63 5.33
N TRP A 345 -14.71 -27.16 4.15
CA TRP A 345 -14.60 -26.37 2.93
C TRP A 345 -15.92 -25.73 2.53
N ILE A 346 -17.06 -26.44 2.65
CA ILE A 346 -18.40 -25.86 2.42
C ILE A 346 -18.77 -24.87 3.54
N GLY A 347 -18.08 -24.89 4.69
CA GLY A 347 -18.44 -24.07 5.86
C GLY A 347 -19.69 -24.57 6.61
N SER A 348 -20.15 -25.79 6.33
CA SER A 348 -21.29 -26.38 7.03
C SER A 348 -21.25 -27.91 7.05
N ASN A 349 -21.90 -28.51 8.05
CA ASN A 349 -21.98 -29.98 8.20
C ASN A 349 -23.02 -30.61 7.25
N SER A 350 -23.40 -29.93 6.16
CA SER A 350 -24.35 -30.44 5.18
C SER A 350 -24.22 -29.71 3.85
N GLY A 351 -24.10 -30.41 2.73
CA GLY A 351 -24.01 -29.73 1.45
C GLY A 351 -23.58 -30.61 0.29
N SER A 352 -23.29 -29.96 -0.83
CA SER A 352 -22.73 -30.60 -2.02
C SER A 352 -21.45 -29.90 -2.41
N PHE A 353 -20.37 -30.67 -2.52
CA PHE A 353 -19.09 -30.19 -3.03
C PHE A 353 -18.84 -30.78 -4.42
N LYS A 354 -18.51 -29.94 -5.40
CA LYS A 354 -18.18 -30.37 -6.76
C LYS A 354 -16.67 -30.44 -6.94
N LEU A 355 -16.17 -31.59 -7.35
CA LEU A 355 -14.78 -31.79 -7.76
C LEU A 355 -14.72 -32.01 -9.27
N THR A 356 -14.11 -31.07 -9.97
CA THR A 356 -13.85 -31.14 -11.41
C THR A 356 -12.41 -31.61 -11.65
N LEU A 357 -12.24 -32.71 -12.39
CA LEU A 357 -10.93 -33.34 -12.61
C LEU A 357 -10.86 -34.06 -13.96
N THR A 358 -9.66 -34.45 -14.38
CA THR A 358 -9.46 -35.28 -15.57
C THR A 358 -9.60 -36.77 -15.25
N ALA A 359 -9.79 -37.60 -16.28
CA ALA A 359 -9.84 -39.06 -16.11
C ALA A 359 -8.56 -39.63 -15.46
N ALA A 360 -7.40 -39.04 -15.75
CA ALA A 360 -6.13 -39.44 -15.14
C ALA A 360 -6.09 -39.09 -13.65
N GLN A 361 -6.50 -37.87 -13.28
CA GLN A 361 -6.53 -37.44 -11.88
C GLN A 361 -7.54 -38.22 -11.04
N ALA A 362 -8.60 -38.76 -11.65
CA ALA A 362 -9.52 -39.68 -10.98
C ALA A 362 -8.86 -41.01 -10.58
N GLU A 363 -7.68 -41.32 -11.13
CA GLU A 363 -6.82 -42.44 -10.71
C GLU A 363 -5.86 -42.06 -9.58
N ASP A 364 -5.95 -40.87 -8.99
CA ASP A 364 -5.00 -40.44 -7.95
C ASP A 364 -5.71 -39.84 -6.74
N ILE A 365 -7.02 -40.06 -6.63
CA ILE A 365 -7.84 -39.64 -5.51
C ILE A 365 -8.57 -40.84 -4.91
N THR A 366 -8.84 -40.76 -3.61
CA THR A 366 -9.61 -41.78 -2.89
C THR A 366 -10.62 -41.15 -1.94
N PHE A 367 -11.79 -41.79 -1.80
CA PHE A 367 -12.81 -41.41 -0.82
C PHE A 367 -13.66 -42.62 -0.43
N THR A 368 -14.35 -42.55 0.71
CA THR A 368 -15.27 -43.60 1.16
C THR A 368 -16.69 -43.06 1.18
N ASP A 369 -17.62 -43.77 0.55
CA ASP A 369 -19.04 -43.40 0.60
C ASP A 369 -19.73 -43.83 1.90
N GLN A 370 -20.97 -43.36 2.10
CA GLN A 370 -21.79 -43.67 3.27
C GLN A 370 -22.03 -45.18 3.45
N GLY A 371 -22.00 -45.96 2.35
CA GLY A 371 -22.12 -47.41 2.35
C GLY A 371 -20.85 -48.15 2.79
N GLY A 372 -19.74 -47.43 2.99
CA GLY A 372 -18.42 -47.97 3.31
C GLY A 372 -17.69 -48.51 2.08
N GLN A 373 -18.15 -48.21 0.86
CA GLN A 373 -17.40 -48.52 -0.35
C GLN A 373 -16.29 -47.47 -0.52
N VAL A 374 -15.06 -47.96 -0.67
CA VAL A 374 -13.90 -47.16 -1.05
C VAL A 374 -13.91 -46.98 -2.56
N HIS A 375 -13.80 -45.73 -2.99
CA HIS A 375 -13.69 -45.31 -4.38
C HIS A 375 -12.26 -44.84 -4.61
N ASP A 376 -11.54 -45.52 -5.50
CA ASP A 376 -10.08 -45.46 -5.65
C ASP A 376 -9.65 -46.09 -6.99
N THR A 377 -8.34 -46.06 -7.29
CA THR A 377 -7.73 -46.96 -8.25
C THR A 377 -7.90 -48.42 -7.85
N THR A 378 -8.36 -49.21 -8.81
CA THR A 378 -8.36 -50.66 -8.64
C THR A 378 -6.98 -51.23 -8.93
N ASP A 379 -6.68 -52.42 -8.38
CA ASP A 379 -5.48 -53.22 -8.70
C ASP A 379 -5.25 -53.46 -10.22
N ALA A 380 -6.25 -53.19 -11.06
CA ALA A 380 -6.17 -53.27 -12.51
C ALA A 380 -5.70 -51.95 -13.18
N GLY A 381 -5.37 -50.91 -12.41
CA GLY A 381 -4.99 -49.59 -12.91
C GLY A 381 -6.15 -48.82 -13.55
N LEU A 382 -7.38 -49.02 -13.06
CA LEU A 382 -8.57 -48.30 -13.51
C LEU A 382 -9.31 -47.78 -12.26
N SER A 383 -9.64 -46.49 -12.24
CA SER A 383 -10.48 -45.90 -11.20
C SER A 383 -11.91 -46.45 -11.26
N ASN A 384 -12.53 -46.71 -10.10
CA ASN A 384 -13.98 -47.00 -10.02
C ASN A 384 -14.82 -45.71 -9.87
N ILE A 385 -14.18 -44.54 -9.92
CA ILE A 385 -14.81 -43.23 -9.86
C ILE A 385 -15.42 -42.89 -11.22
N SER A 386 -16.61 -42.30 -11.21
CA SER A 386 -17.36 -41.89 -12.40
C SER A 386 -18.01 -40.52 -12.19
N SER A 387 -18.37 -39.83 -13.27
CA SER A 387 -19.06 -38.54 -13.17
C SER A 387 -20.49 -38.71 -12.64
N THR A 388 -20.63 -38.61 -11.33
CA THR A 388 -21.88 -38.79 -10.58
C THR A 388 -21.75 -38.17 -9.18
N SER A 389 -22.84 -38.18 -8.43
CA SER A 389 -22.86 -37.82 -7.01
C SER A 389 -22.66 -39.05 -6.12
N TYR A 390 -21.83 -38.90 -5.09
CA TYR A 390 -21.56 -39.88 -4.04
C TYR A 390 -21.91 -39.26 -2.69
N SER A 391 -22.78 -39.91 -1.91
CA SER A 391 -23.02 -39.50 -0.52
C SER A 391 -21.88 -40.01 0.34
N LEU A 392 -21.09 -39.11 0.94
CA LEU A 392 -19.99 -39.50 1.84
C LEU A 392 -20.50 -39.83 3.23
N ASP A 393 -21.57 -39.14 3.66
CA ASP A 393 -22.32 -39.45 4.87
C ASP A 393 -23.82 -39.10 4.70
N ALA A 394 -24.52 -38.79 5.80
CA ALA A 394 -25.95 -38.48 5.77
C ALA A 394 -26.27 -37.10 5.19
N ASP A 395 -25.32 -36.18 5.27
CA ASP A 395 -25.56 -34.75 5.07
C ASP A 395 -24.65 -34.16 3.97
N THR A 396 -23.56 -34.85 3.61
CA THR A 396 -22.55 -34.36 2.65
C THR A 396 -22.44 -35.22 1.39
N THR A 397 -22.49 -34.54 0.25
CA THR A 397 -22.43 -35.15 -1.09
C THR A 397 -21.22 -34.64 -1.87
N LEU A 398 -20.41 -35.56 -2.39
CA LEU A 398 -19.35 -35.27 -3.35
C LEU A 398 -19.87 -35.46 -4.78
N VAL A 399 -19.84 -34.41 -5.59
CA VAL A 399 -20.21 -34.44 -7.01
C VAL A 399 -18.94 -34.50 -7.84
N ILE A 400 -18.72 -35.61 -8.52
CA ILE A 400 -17.57 -35.80 -9.41
C ILE A 400 -17.95 -35.36 -10.83
N ASP A 401 -17.14 -34.47 -11.42
CA ASP A 401 -17.23 -34.03 -12.81
C ASP A 401 -15.92 -34.34 -13.55
N ILE A 402 -15.92 -35.36 -14.41
CA ILE A 402 -14.71 -35.80 -15.14
C ILE A 402 -14.75 -35.18 -16.54
N GLN A 403 -13.76 -34.35 -16.87
CA GLN A 403 -13.65 -33.60 -18.13
C GLN A 403 -12.75 -34.27 -19.17
#